data_AF-A0A2T6DHX5-F1
#
_entry.id   AF-A0A2T6DHX5-F1
#
_cell.length_a   1.000
_cell.length_b   1.000
_cell.length_c   1.000
_cell.angle_alpha   90.00
_cell.angle_beta   90.00
_cell.angle_gamma   90.00
#
_symmetry.space_group_name_H-M   'P 1'
#
loop_
_entity.id
_entity.type
_entity.pdbx_description
1 polymer ?
#
loop_
_entity_poly.entity_id
_entity_poly.type
_entity_poly.pdbx_seq_one_letter_code
_entity_poly.pdbx_strand_id
1 'polypeptide(L)'
;MKRILSLVLALVSPLSKAADAKLGSDADPIRRMLFASQSLREQAAQMHLTGQPGTFQDIADAAKLAHEGHPKEAILKLQGALQRPDNETRVTLWVWEGLRELGVQPEPKLAGEVLGAIIEMPSGGGYDTLAAYADGTARYLNFSGKAIFWDQPDEKVRALCKGLIDATIPPSSSARPRTTLALPKSDAQVTLLTRSGNYVIVNPPQPVINAGAALMIELMNRAKQGADQRHGSQKK
;
A
#
# COMPACT_ATOMS: atom_id res chain seq x y z
N MET A 1 -56.73 -11.80 -17.64
CA MET A 1 -55.87 -10.70 -18.13
C MET A 1 -55.72 -9.64 -17.04
N LYS A 2 -54.54 -9.53 -16.44
CA LYS A 2 -53.98 -8.30 -15.83
C LYS A 2 -52.52 -8.62 -15.45
N ARG A 3 -51.59 -8.03 -16.19
CA ARG A 3 -50.14 -8.23 -16.08
C ARG A 3 -49.64 -7.54 -14.81
N ILE A 4 -48.92 -8.27 -13.95
CA ILE A 4 -48.16 -7.70 -12.85
C ILE A 4 -46.84 -7.20 -13.44
N LEU A 5 -46.64 -5.89 -13.39
CA LEU A 5 -45.43 -5.21 -13.82
C LEU A 5 -44.43 -5.27 -12.65
N SER A 6 -43.43 -6.16 -12.75
CA SER A 6 -42.32 -6.20 -11.79
C SER A 6 -41.34 -5.07 -12.10
N LEU A 7 -41.24 -4.13 -11.16
CA LEU A 7 -40.24 -3.06 -11.16
C LEU A 7 -38.89 -3.65 -10.75
N VAL A 8 -37.98 -3.87 -11.69
CA VAL A 8 -36.58 -4.23 -11.40
C VAL A 8 -35.84 -2.94 -11.08
N LEU A 9 -35.60 -2.70 -9.79
CA LEU A 9 -34.67 -1.66 -9.34
C LEU A 9 -33.25 -2.18 -9.52
N ALA A 10 -32.64 -1.87 -10.67
CA ALA A 10 -31.21 -2.09 -10.86
C ALA A 10 -30.45 -1.12 -9.94
N LEU A 11 -29.90 -1.63 -8.85
CA LEU A 11 -28.91 -0.92 -8.04
C LEU A 11 -27.62 -0.81 -8.86
N VAL A 12 -27.53 0.25 -9.65
CA VAL A 12 -26.27 0.71 -10.24
C VAL A 12 -25.38 1.13 -9.07
N SER A 13 -24.38 0.30 -8.76
CA SER A 13 -23.35 0.62 -7.77
C SER A 13 -22.58 1.87 -8.22
N PRO A 14 -22.24 2.81 -7.32
CA PRO A 14 -21.60 4.05 -7.69
C PRO A 14 -20.10 3.83 -7.86
N LEU A 15 -19.66 3.33 -9.02
CA LEU A 15 -18.25 3.42 -9.41
C LEU A 15 -17.83 4.85 -9.79
N SER A 16 -18.75 5.81 -9.81
CA SER A 16 -18.49 7.17 -10.33
C SER A 16 -17.92 8.18 -9.32
N LYS A 17 -17.61 7.81 -8.07
CA LYS A 17 -17.05 8.77 -7.08
C LYS A 17 -15.52 8.82 -7.02
N ALA A 18 -14.82 7.89 -7.67
CA ALA A 18 -13.36 7.81 -7.61
C ALA A 18 -12.64 8.83 -8.52
N ALA A 19 -13.32 9.36 -9.54
CA ALA A 19 -12.68 10.17 -10.59
C ALA A 19 -12.25 11.58 -10.13
N ASP A 20 -12.79 12.10 -9.01
CA ASP A 20 -12.52 13.47 -8.52
C ASP A 20 -11.68 13.51 -7.23
N ALA A 21 -11.19 12.36 -6.74
CA ALA A 21 -10.42 12.32 -5.51
C ALA A 21 -9.04 12.97 -5.73
N LYS A 22 -8.75 14.05 -4.98
CA LYS A 22 -7.42 14.68 -4.97
C LYS A 22 -6.37 13.64 -4.54
N LEU A 23 -5.31 13.50 -5.33
CA LEU A 23 -4.18 12.61 -5.00
C LEU A 23 -3.65 12.90 -3.58
N GLY A 24 -3.41 11.86 -2.80
CA GLY A 24 -3.00 11.92 -1.40
C GLY A 24 -4.13 12.15 -0.39
N SER A 25 -5.38 12.36 -0.83
CA SER A 25 -6.53 12.54 0.07
C SER A 25 -7.07 11.23 0.66
N ASP A 26 -8.04 11.33 1.58
CA ASP A 26 -8.72 10.15 2.14
C ASP A 26 -9.42 9.27 1.12
N ALA A 27 -9.97 9.89 0.07
CA ALA A 27 -10.67 9.18 -1.00
C ALA A 27 -9.72 8.66 -2.09
N ASP A 28 -8.43 8.99 -2.03
CA ASP A 28 -7.48 8.65 -3.09
C ASP A 28 -7.17 7.14 -3.11
N PRO A 29 -7.53 6.41 -4.18
CA PRO A 29 -7.21 4.99 -4.31
C PRO A 29 -5.71 4.73 -4.31
N ILE A 30 -4.88 5.63 -4.86
CA ILE A 30 -3.42 5.46 -4.93
C ILE A 30 -2.85 5.49 -3.51
N ARG A 31 -3.22 6.46 -2.68
CA ARG A 31 -2.85 6.50 -1.26
C ARG A 31 -3.28 5.22 -0.53
N ARG A 32 -4.52 4.77 -0.73
CA ARG A 32 -5.01 3.54 -0.08
C ARG A 32 -4.18 2.32 -0.44
N MET A 33 -3.73 2.21 -1.69
CA MET A 33 -2.89 1.09 -2.15
C MET A 33 -1.51 1.05 -1.48
N LEU A 34 -1.03 2.15 -0.90
CA LEU A 34 0.26 2.16 -0.21
C LEU A 34 0.26 1.23 1.02
N PHE A 35 -0.89 1.12 1.70
CA PHE A 35 -1.05 0.39 2.97
C PHE A 35 -1.20 -1.13 2.83
N ALA A 36 -1.35 -1.64 1.61
CA ALA A 36 -1.55 -3.05 1.32
C ALA A 36 -2.65 -3.74 2.15
N SER A 37 -3.71 -3.01 2.51
CA SER A 37 -4.77 -3.48 3.43
C SER A 37 -6.13 -3.63 2.73
N GLN A 38 -6.13 -3.84 1.42
CA GLN A 38 -7.32 -4.13 0.64
C GLN A 38 -7.75 -5.58 0.92
N SER A 39 -9.05 -5.82 1.08
CA SER A 39 -9.60 -7.18 1.15
C SER A 39 -9.25 -7.98 -0.10
N LEU A 40 -9.27 -9.31 0.01
CA LEU A 40 -8.96 -10.21 -1.11
C LEU A 40 -9.86 -9.94 -2.33
N ARG A 41 -11.12 -9.57 -2.08
CA ARG A 41 -12.07 -9.17 -3.12
C ARG A 41 -11.70 -7.85 -3.79
N GLU A 42 -11.34 -6.83 -3.02
CA GLU A 42 -10.92 -5.53 -3.53
C GLU A 42 -9.63 -5.66 -4.35
N GLN A 43 -8.68 -6.47 -3.89
CA GLN A 43 -7.44 -6.79 -4.61
C GLN A 43 -7.75 -7.37 -5.99
N ALA A 44 -8.54 -8.46 -6.05
CA ALA A 44 -8.89 -9.12 -7.32
C ALA A 44 -9.64 -8.19 -8.28
N ALA A 45 -10.51 -7.30 -7.77
CA ALA A 45 -11.25 -6.35 -8.60
C ALA A 45 -10.37 -5.27 -9.25
N GLN A 46 -9.18 -5.00 -8.70
CA GLN A 46 -8.26 -3.96 -9.18
C GLN A 46 -7.12 -4.50 -10.07
N MET A 47 -6.97 -5.82 -10.15
CA MET A 47 -5.87 -6.45 -10.89
C MET A 47 -6.15 -6.52 -12.39
N HIS A 48 -5.14 -6.13 -13.18
CA HIS A 48 -5.11 -6.42 -14.61
C HIS A 48 -4.47 -7.79 -14.83
N LEU A 49 -5.32 -8.81 -15.00
CA LEU A 49 -4.87 -10.18 -15.20
C LEU A 49 -4.53 -10.43 -16.67
N THR A 50 -3.37 -11.05 -16.90
CA THR A 50 -2.91 -11.46 -18.23
C THR A 50 -3.32 -12.91 -18.55
N GLY A 51 -3.93 -13.62 -17.60
CA GLY A 51 -4.24 -15.04 -17.66
C GLY A 51 -3.00 -15.95 -17.51
N GLN A 52 -1.81 -15.38 -17.33
CA GLN A 52 -0.59 -16.14 -17.11
C GLN A 52 -0.41 -16.51 -15.63
N PRO A 53 0.19 -17.67 -15.32
CA PRO A 53 0.52 -18.03 -13.94
C PRO A 53 1.42 -16.96 -13.30
N GLY A 54 1.05 -16.48 -12.12
CA GLY A 54 1.79 -15.43 -11.42
C GLY A 54 1.10 -15.06 -10.10
N THR A 55 1.77 -14.29 -9.25
CA THR A 55 1.27 -13.91 -7.93
C THR A 55 -0.11 -13.24 -8.01
N PHE A 56 -0.30 -12.33 -8.97
CA PHE A 56 -1.58 -11.67 -9.19
C PHE A 56 -2.69 -12.62 -9.63
N GLN A 57 -2.38 -13.63 -10.46
CA GLN A 57 -3.34 -14.66 -10.83
C GLN A 57 -3.69 -15.55 -9.63
N ASP A 58 -2.72 -15.91 -8.79
CA ASP A 58 -2.96 -16.69 -7.59
C ASP A 58 -3.86 -15.95 -6.57
N ILE A 59 -3.68 -14.63 -6.42
CA ILE A 59 -4.55 -13.79 -5.59
C ILE A 59 -5.98 -13.77 -6.15
N ALA A 60 -6.14 -13.57 -7.46
CA ALA A 60 -7.45 -13.57 -8.11
C ALA A 60 -8.16 -14.94 -8.01
N ASP A 61 -7.44 -16.03 -8.22
CA ASP A 61 -7.94 -17.40 -8.05
C ASP A 61 -8.37 -17.63 -6.60
N ALA A 62 -7.56 -17.21 -5.63
CA ALA A 62 -7.88 -17.34 -4.21
C ALA A 62 -9.14 -16.55 -3.84
N ALA A 63 -9.31 -15.32 -4.37
CA ALA A 63 -10.51 -14.52 -4.17
C ALA A 63 -11.76 -15.23 -4.68
N LYS A 64 -11.68 -15.84 -5.87
CA LYS A 64 -12.76 -16.63 -6.45
C LYS A 64 -13.09 -17.85 -5.58
N LEU A 65 -12.09 -18.64 -5.22
CA LEU A 65 -12.26 -19.83 -4.37
C LEU A 65 -12.88 -19.49 -3.01
N ALA A 66 -12.42 -18.42 -2.36
CA ALA A 66 -12.99 -17.95 -1.10
C ALA A 66 -14.47 -17.56 -1.27
N HIS A 67 -14.82 -16.86 -2.34
CA HIS A 67 -16.20 -16.47 -2.64
C HIS A 67 -17.11 -17.68 -2.91
N GLU A 68 -16.59 -18.72 -3.56
CA GLU A 68 -17.29 -19.97 -3.88
C GLU A 68 -17.39 -20.93 -2.68
N GLY A 69 -16.85 -20.58 -1.51
CA GLY A 69 -16.91 -21.40 -0.30
C GLY A 69 -15.80 -22.43 -0.18
N HIS A 70 -14.67 -22.22 -0.86
CA HIS A 70 -13.48 -23.07 -0.85
C HIS A 70 -12.27 -22.42 -0.13
N PRO A 71 -12.39 -22.05 1.17
CA PRO A 71 -11.35 -21.28 1.87
C PRO A 71 -10.03 -22.03 2.01
N LYS A 72 -10.06 -23.37 2.13
CA LYS A 72 -8.83 -24.19 2.22
C LYS A 72 -8.01 -24.12 0.93
N GLU A 73 -8.66 -24.17 -0.22
CA GLU A 73 -8.01 -24.07 -1.52
C GLU A 73 -7.49 -22.65 -1.77
N ALA A 74 -8.26 -21.63 -1.36
CA ALA A 74 -7.82 -20.23 -1.38
C ALA A 74 -6.56 -20.01 -0.53
N ILE A 75 -6.50 -20.58 0.68
CA ILE A 75 -5.32 -20.52 1.55
C ILE A 75 -4.09 -21.14 0.86
N LEU A 76 -4.24 -22.32 0.25
CA LEU A 76 -3.14 -22.98 -0.46
C LEU A 76 -2.61 -22.13 -1.63
N LYS A 77 -3.51 -21.48 -2.37
CA LYS A 77 -3.14 -20.54 -3.44
C LYS A 77 -2.33 -19.35 -2.92
N LEU A 78 -2.77 -18.72 -1.84
CA LEU A 78 -2.07 -17.58 -1.23
C LEU A 78 -0.73 -18.00 -0.60
N GLN A 79 -0.65 -19.17 0.01
CA GLN A 79 0.63 -19.71 0.51
C GLN A 79 1.60 -19.99 -0.64
N GLY A 80 1.13 -20.52 -1.77
CA GLY A 80 1.92 -20.69 -2.98
C GLY A 80 2.41 -19.36 -3.55
N ALA A 81 1.57 -18.33 -3.55
CA ALA A 81 1.94 -16.97 -3.93
C ALA A 81 3.12 -16.43 -3.11
N LEU A 82 3.17 -16.69 -1.80
CA LEU A 82 4.30 -16.30 -0.94
C LEU A 82 5.63 -16.98 -1.30
N GLN A 83 5.60 -18.15 -1.94
CA GLN A 83 6.80 -18.89 -2.33
C GLN A 83 7.40 -18.44 -3.66
N ARG A 84 6.73 -17.53 -4.38
CA ARG A 84 7.24 -17.05 -5.67
C ARG A 84 8.46 -16.15 -5.45
N PRO A 85 9.54 -16.34 -6.23
CA PRO A 85 10.65 -15.41 -6.23
C PRO A 85 10.19 -14.03 -6.71
N ASP A 86 10.94 -13.00 -6.33
CA ASP A 86 10.79 -11.62 -6.83
C ASP A 86 9.48 -10.90 -6.48
N ASN A 87 8.70 -11.41 -5.52
CA ASN A 87 7.57 -10.67 -4.99
C ASN A 87 8.04 -9.33 -4.39
N GLU A 88 7.47 -8.23 -4.89
CA GLU A 88 7.58 -6.94 -4.20
C GLU A 88 6.95 -7.04 -2.80
N THR A 89 7.50 -6.29 -1.86
CA THR A 89 7.12 -6.31 -0.45
C THR A 89 5.63 -6.00 -0.27
N ARG A 90 5.10 -5.08 -1.08
CA ARG A 90 3.68 -4.69 -1.05
C ARG A 90 2.76 -5.81 -1.50
N VAL A 91 3.18 -6.61 -2.49
CA VAL A 91 2.46 -7.83 -2.91
C VAL A 91 2.51 -8.88 -1.80
N THR A 92 3.66 -9.07 -1.14
CA THR A 92 3.74 -9.95 0.04
C THR A 92 2.76 -9.52 1.13
N LEU A 93 2.67 -8.22 1.44
CA LEU A 93 1.72 -7.68 2.42
C LEU A 93 0.26 -7.89 2.01
N TRP A 94 -0.08 -7.74 0.73
CA TRP A 94 -1.41 -8.04 0.19
C TRP A 94 -1.80 -9.50 0.35
N VAL A 95 -0.88 -10.42 0.05
CA VAL A 95 -1.11 -11.85 0.24
C VAL A 95 -1.36 -12.17 1.71
N TRP A 96 -0.62 -11.54 2.63
CA TRP A 96 -0.85 -11.68 4.07
C TRP A 96 -2.19 -11.09 4.53
N GLU A 97 -2.67 -9.99 3.94
CA GLU A 97 -4.03 -9.48 4.20
C GLU A 97 -5.09 -10.51 3.82
N GLY A 98 -4.99 -11.11 2.63
CA GLY A 98 -5.91 -12.18 2.21
C GLY A 98 -5.85 -13.42 3.10
N LEU A 99 -4.65 -13.83 3.55
CA LEU A 99 -4.49 -14.94 4.49
C LEU A 99 -5.16 -14.65 5.85
N ARG A 100 -5.01 -13.44 6.38
CA ARG A 100 -5.65 -13.02 7.64
C ARG A 100 -7.17 -12.95 7.51
N GLU A 101 -7.69 -12.48 6.38
CA GLU A 101 -9.13 -12.49 6.08
C GLU A 101 -9.70 -13.92 6.13
N LEU A 102 -8.91 -14.92 5.72
CA LEU A 102 -9.25 -16.34 5.78
C LEU A 102 -8.89 -17.02 7.12
N GLY A 103 -8.48 -16.25 8.13
CA GLY A 103 -8.18 -16.74 9.48
C GLY A 103 -6.78 -17.32 9.68
N VAL A 104 -5.89 -17.22 8.68
CA VAL A 104 -4.49 -17.68 8.80
C VAL A 104 -3.64 -16.55 9.38
N GLN A 105 -2.92 -16.87 10.47
CA GLN A 105 -1.99 -15.94 11.10
C GLN A 105 -0.55 -16.26 10.69
N PRO A 106 0.33 -15.25 10.57
CA PRO A 106 1.76 -15.49 10.38
C PRO A 106 2.38 -16.21 11.57
N GLU A 107 3.51 -16.87 11.34
CA GLU A 107 4.31 -17.41 12.43
C GLU A 107 4.69 -16.32 13.44
N PRO A 108 4.62 -16.57 14.77
CA PRO A 108 4.84 -15.54 15.77
C PRO A 108 6.16 -14.78 15.62
N LYS A 109 7.23 -15.44 15.16
CA LYS A 109 8.55 -14.83 14.95
C LYS A 109 8.58 -13.83 13.78
N LEU A 110 7.71 -14.01 12.80
CA LEU A 110 7.65 -13.19 11.57
C LEU A 110 6.47 -12.21 11.58
N ALA A 111 5.53 -12.38 12.51
CA ALA A 111 4.29 -11.63 12.62
C ALA A 111 4.54 -10.11 12.73
N GLY A 112 5.43 -9.73 13.65
CA GLY A 112 5.77 -8.34 13.95
C GLY A 112 6.92 -7.76 13.13
N GLU A 113 7.47 -8.50 12.16
CA GLU A 113 8.52 -7.97 11.29
C GLU A 113 7.95 -6.79 10.49
N VAL A 114 8.60 -5.62 10.59
CA VAL A 114 8.22 -4.41 9.85
C VAL A 114 8.79 -4.51 8.44
N LEU A 115 7.91 -4.76 7.48
CA LEU A 115 8.27 -4.88 6.06
C LEU A 115 8.18 -3.53 5.33
N GLY A 116 7.50 -2.55 5.92
CA GLY A 116 7.43 -1.21 5.36
C GLY A 116 6.96 -0.20 6.39
N ALA A 117 7.19 1.07 6.07
CA ALA A 117 6.77 2.20 6.88
C ALA A 117 6.11 3.25 5.99
N ILE A 118 4.97 3.79 6.44
CA ILE A 118 4.27 4.88 5.76
C ILE A 118 4.15 6.05 6.72
N ILE A 119 4.78 7.17 6.37
CA ILE A 119 4.68 8.44 7.08
C ILE A 119 3.62 9.31 6.41
N GLU A 120 2.73 9.87 7.22
CA GLU A 120 1.76 10.87 6.81
C GLU A 120 2.02 12.14 7.62
N MET A 121 2.37 13.23 6.93
CA MET A 121 2.72 14.50 7.57
C MET A 121 1.83 15.65 7.05
N PRO A 122 1.29 16.49 7.94
CA PRO A 122 0.52 17.65 7.52
C PRO A 122 1.42 18.62 6.75
N SER A 123 0.97 19.08 5.59
CA SER A 123 1.74 19.98 4.72
C SER A 123 0.80 20.78 3.82
N GLY A 124 0.99 22.11 3.76
CA GLY A 124 0.30 22.99 2.81
C GLY A 124 -1.23 22.86 2.77
N GLY A 125 -1.88 22.62 3.92
CA GLY A 125 -3.33 22.43 4.02
C GLY A 125 -3.83 21.05 3.60
N GLY A 126 -2.94 20.10 3.36
CA GLY A 126 -3.22 18.69 3.12
C GLY A 126 -2.17 17.80 3.79
N TYR A 127 -1.86 16.67 3.15
CA TYR A 127 -0.87 15.72 3.66
C TYR A 127 0.12 15.29 2.59
N ASP A 128 1.36 15.20 3.02
CA ASP A 128 2.39 14.42 2.35
C ASP A 128 2.32 12.98 2.87
N THR A 129 2.31 12.01 1.95
CA THR A 129 2.35 10.59 2.28
C THR A 129 3.60 9.96 1.66
N LEU A 130 4.50 9.43 2.49
CA LEU A 130 5.71 8.75 2.07
C LEU A 130 5.65 7.29 2.50
N ALA A 131 5.73 6.36 1.55
CA ALA A 131 5.85 4.94 1.79
C ALA A 131 7.25 4.45 1.43
N ALA A 132 7.82 3.63 2.31
CA ALA A 132 9.08 2.92 2.12
C ALA A 132 8.88 1.43 2.40
N TYR A 133 9.47 0.58 1.56
CA TYR A 133 9.33 -0.86 1.64
C TYR A 133 10.69 -1.56 1.76
N ALA A 134 10.71 -2.75 2.36
CA ALA A 134 11.94 -3.51 2.64
C ALA A 134 12.72 -3.92 1.38
N ASP A 135 12.04 -4.07 0.25
CA ASP A 135 12.66 -4.31 -1.06
C ASP A 135 13.40 -3.09 -1.64
N GLY A 136 13.34 -1.94 -0.96
CA GLY A 136 13.99 -0.68 -1.37
C GLY A 136 13.16 0.17 -2.33
N THR A 137 11.91 -0.20 -2.61
CA THR A 137 10.97 0.65 -3.33
C THR A 137 10.40 1.73 -2.41
N ALA A 138 10.00 2.86 -2.99
CA ALA A 138 9.42 3.96 -2.25
C ALA A 138 8.40 4.72 -3.10
N ARG A 139 7.40 5.33 -2.44
CA ARG A 139 6.37 6.14 -3.09
C ARG A 139 6.12 7.40 -2.27
N TYR A 140 6.06 8.54 -2.93
CA TYR A 140 5.79 9.82 -2.29
C TYR A 140 4.62 10.50 -2.98
N LEU A 141 3.58 10.81 -2.22
CA LEU A 141 2.44 11.61 -2.64
C LEU A 141 2.52 12.95 -1.93
N ASN A 142 2.63 14.03 -2.69
CA ASN A 142 2.73 15.38 -2.17
C ASN A 142 1.34 16.02 -2.06
N PHE A 143 1.14 16.87 -1.04
CA PHE A 143 -0.12 17.57 -0.77
C PHE A 143 -0.65 18.41 -1.95
N SER A 144 0.22 18.83 -2.87
CA SER A 144 -0.12 19.59 -4.09
C SER A 144 -0.70 18.72 -5.21
N GLY A 145 -0.74 17.39 -5.05
CA GLY A 145 -1.23 16.45 -6.05
C GLY A 145 -0.15 15.93 -7.00
N LYS A 146 1.13 16.02 -6.63
CA LYS A 146 2.24 15.37 -7.36
C LYS A 146 2.59 14.03 -6.71
N ALA A 147 3.10 13.09 -7.51
CA ALA A 147 3.63 11.82 -7.01
C ALA A 147 5.01 11.49 -7.58
N ILE A 148 5.78 10.75 -6.79
CA ILE A 148 7.01 10.08 -7.19
C ILE A 148 6.85 8.60 -6.86
N PHE A 149 7.06 7.75 -7.86
CA PHE A 149 7.10 6.29 -7.71
C PHE A 149 8.53 5.84 -8.01
N TRP A 150 9.17 5.24 -7.02
CA TRP A 150 10.52 4.71 -7.13
C TRP A 150 10.46 3.20 -7.00
N ASP A 151 10.12 2.55 -8.12
CA ASP A 151 9.96 1.10 -8.20
C ASP A 151 11.26 0.40 -8.67
N GLN A 152 12.32 1.16 -8.99
CA GLN A 152 13.64 0.65 -9.37
C GLN A 152 14.65 0.90 -8.24
N PRO A 153 14.77 -0.01 -7.26
CA PRO A 153 15.61 0.22 -6.09
C PRO A 153 17.09 0.33 -6.49
N ASP A 154 17.74 1.39 -6.05
CA ASP A 154 19.20 1.52 -6.04
C ASP A 154 19.73 1.44 -4.61
N GLU A 155 21.05 1.27 -4.45
CA GLU A 155 21.68 1.09 -3.14
C GLU A 155 21.34 2.23 -2.16
N LYS A 156 21.31 3.48 -2.64
CA LYS A 156 21.07 4.65 -1.81
C LYS A 156 19.62 4.73 -1.36
N VAL A 157 18.66 4.56 -2.27
CA VAL A 157 17.24 4.58 -1.89
C VAL A 157 16.90 3.38 -1.02
N ARG A 158 17.47 2.20 -1.30
CA ARG A 158 17.33 1.00 -0.45
C ARG A 158 17.82 1.26 0.98
N ALA A 159 18.99 1.89 1.13
CA ALA A 159 19.53 2.24 2.45
C ALA A 159 18.62 3.23 3.20
N LEU A 160 18.03 4.20 2.50
CA LEU A 160 17.09 5.16 3.09
C LEU A 160 15.75 4.51 3.48
N CYS A 161 15.21 3.62 2.65
CA CYS A 161 14.02 2.83 3.01
C CYS A 161 14.28 1.99 4.26
N LYS A 162 15.42 1.28 4.30
CA LYS A 162 15.83 0.52 5.48
C LYS A 162 15.99 1.43 6.70
N GLY A 163 16.64 2.57 6.56
CA GLY A 163 16.84 3.53 7.65
C GLY A 163 15.51 4.05 8.23
N LEU A 164 14.51 4.30 7.38
CA LEU A 164 13.17 4.66 7.85
C LEU A 164 12.50 3.49 8.59
N ILE A 165 12.52 2.28 8.04
CA ILE A 165 11.95 1.09 8.70
C ILE A 165 12.63 0.87 10.06
N ASP A 166 13.96 0.87 10.11
CA ASP A 166 14.74 0.67 11.33
C ASP A 166 14.40 1.73 12.40
N ALA A 167 14.21 3.00 12.00
CA ALA A 167 13.85 4.08 12.91
C ALA A 167 12.48 3.86 13.58
N THR A 168 11.58 3.07 12.99
CA THR A 168 10.29 2.72 13.60
C THR A 168 10.38 1.59 14.62
N ILE A 169 11.47 0.81 14.64
CA ILE A 169 11.60 -0.36 15.52
C ILE A 169 11.64 0.06 17.01
N PRO A 170 12.48 0.99 17.47
CA PRO A 170 12.51 1.38 18.87
C PRO A 170 11.16 1.87 19.44
N PRO A 171 10.37 2.73 18.73
CA PRO A 171 9.06 3.16 19.23
C PRO A 171 7.92 2.17 18.95
N SER A 172 8.17 1.01 18.32
CA SER A 172 7.11 0.05 17.90
C SER A 172 6.25 -0.47 19.07
N SER A 173 6.77 -0.45 20.30
CA SER A 173 6.01 -0.83 21.50
C SER A 173 4.82 0.09 21.81
N SER A 174 4.84 1.32 21.30
CA SER A 174 3.71 2.26 21.38
C SER A 174 2.72 2.14 20.21
N ALA A 175 3.04 1.32 19.21
CA ALA A 175 2.20 1.14 18.04
C ALA A 175 0.91 0.40 18.41
N ARG A 176 -0.21 0.85 17.84
CA ARG A 176 -1.52 0.22 18.02
C ARG A 176 -2.07 -0.25 16.68
N PRO A 177 -2.94 -1.27 16.63
CA PRO A 177 -3.57 -1.68 15.36
C PRO A 177 -4.20 -0.49 14.64
N ARG A 178 -3.91 -0.34 13.35
CA ARG A 178 -4.50 0.70 12.52
C ARG A 178 -5.86 0.24 12.01
N THR A 179 -6.93 0.81 12.55
CA THR A 179 -8.31 0.44 12.21
C THR A 179 -8.95 1.32 11.13
N THR A 180 -8.29 2.42 10.75
CA THR A 180 -8.78 3.35 9.73
C THR A 180 -7.63 3.92 8.89
N LEU A 181 -7.90 4.16 7.62
CA LEU A 181 -7.00 4.89 6.71
C LEU A 181 -7.35 6.38 6.61
N ALA A 182 -8.18 6.92 7.50
CA ALA A 182 -8.36 8.37 7.58
C ALA A 182 -7.02 9.07 7.87
N LEU A 183 -6.79 10.20 7.20
CA LEU A 183 -5.69 11.11 7.48
C LEU A 183 -5.82 11.63 8.92
N PRO A 184 -4.69 11.84 9.62
CA PRO A 184 -4.74 12.43 10.95
C PRO A 184 -5.25 13.88 10.88
N LYS A 185 -5.71 14.42 12.01
CA LYS A 185 -6.32 15.77 12.03
C LYS A 185 -5.30 16.90 12.05
N SER A 186 -4.18 16.73 12.76
CA SER A 186 -3.17 17.79 12.94
C SER A 186 -1.74 17.29 13.03
N ASP A 187 -1.54 16.01 13.31
CA ASP A 187 -0.26 15.47 13.74
C ASP A 187 0.30 14.51 12.69
N ALA A 188 1.62 14.40 12.63
CA ALA A 188 2.24 13.35 11.85
C ALA A 188 1.91 11.98 12.46
N GLN A 189 1.82 10.96 11.60
CA GLN A 189 1.77 9.56 12.04
C GLN A 189 2.64 8.69 11.15
N VAL A 190 3.12 7.58 11.70
CA VAL A 190 3.78 6.53 10.94
C VAL A 190 3.02 5.23 11.09
N THR A 191 2.86 4.50 10.00
CA THR A 191 2.27 3.16 9.99
C THR A 191 3.32 2.12 9.64
N LEU A 192 3.46 1.14 10.51
CA LEU A 192 4.29 -0.04 10.36
C LEU A 192 3.46 -1.10 9.62
N LEU A 193 3.98 -1.59 8.51
CA LEU A 193 3.35 -2.64 7.71
C LEU A 193 3.97 -3.98 8.09
N THR A 194 3.19 -4.90 8.65
CA THR A 194 3.69 -6.22 9.06
C THR A 194 2.84 -7.36 8.48
N ARG A 195 3.31 -8.60 8.66
CA ARG A 195 2.53 -9.79 8.27
C ARG A 195 1.32 -10.03 9.17
N SER A 196 1.26 -9.43 10.36
CA SER A 196 0.10 -9.50 11.25
C SER A 196 -0.90 -8.35 11.06
N GLY A 197 -0.57 -7.37 10.22
CA GLY A 197 -1.43 -6.23 9.91
C GLY A 197 -0.68 -4.90 10.00
N ASN A 198 -1.45 -3.82 9.94
CA ASN A 198 -0.91 -2.47 10.01
C ASN A 198 -1.01 -1.92 11.43
N TYR A 199 0.05 -1.28 11.92
CA TYR A 199 0.11 -0.66 13.24
C TYR A 199 0.52 0.80 13.11
N VAL A 200 -0.07 1.70 13.88
CA VAL A 200 0.15 3.14 13.79
C VAL A 200 0.77 3.69 15.08
N ILE A 201 1.76 4.56 14.92
CA ILE A 201 2.29 5.43 15.96
C ILE A 201 1.89 6.86 15.58
N VAL A 202 1.09 7.50 16.43
CA VAL A 202 0.73 8.91 16.31
C VAL A 202 1.82 9.74 16.97
N ASN A 203 2.17 10.90 16.42
CA ASN A 203 3.27 11.73 16.90
C ASN A 203 4.59 10.96 16.99
N PRO A 204 5.07 10.39 15.87
CA PRO A 204 6.28 9.58 15.87
C PRO A 204 7.48 10.41 16.33
N PRO A 205 8.47 9.78 16.99
CA PRO A 205 9.61 10.49 17.54
C PRO A 205 10.49 11.06 16.43
N GLN A 206 11.27 12.10 16.76
CA GLN A 206 12.09 12.84 15.81
C GLN A 206 13.00 11.96 14.92
N PRO A 207 13.61 10.86 15.38
CA PRO A 207 14.40 9.98 14.51
C PRO A 207 13.61 9.41 13.33
N VAL A 208 12.32 9.07 13.52
CA VAL A 208 11.44 8.57 12.45
C VAL A 208 11.16 9.69 11.44
N ILE A 209 10.85 10.90 11.92
CA ILE A 209 10.62 12.07 11.08
C ILE A 209 11.87 12.39 10.24
N ASN A 210 13.04 12.38 10.87
CA ASN A 210 14.32 12.65 10.19
C ASN A 210 14.62 11.62 9.11
N ALA A 211 14.40 10.32 9.39
CA ALA A 211 14.60 9.26 8.41
C ALA A 211 13.63 9.40 7.22
N GLY A 212 12.36 9.74 7.48
CA GLY A 212 11.38 10.03 6.44
C GLY A 212 11.76 11.24 5.58
N ALA A 213 12.18 12.34 6.22
CA ALA A 213 12.62 13.53 5.51
C ALA A 213 13.84 13.25 4.61
N ALA A 214 14.82 12.47 5.08
CA ALA A 214 15.98 12.10 4.29
C ALA A 214 15.60 11.33 3.02
N LEU A 215 14.70 10.34 3.13
CA LEU A 215 14.18 9.60 1.98
C LEU A 215 13.39 10.52 1.02
N MET A 216 12.49 11.35 1.55
CA MET A 216 11.69 12.29 0.75
C MET A 216 12.58 13.24 -0.07
N ILE A 217 13.59 13.84 0.56
CA ILE A 217 14.53 14.77 -0.09
C ILE A 217 15.28 14.05 -1.22
N GLU A 218 15.74 12.82 -1.00
CA GLU A 218 16.42 12.05 -2.06
C GLU A 218 15.48 11.81 -3.25
N LEU A 219 14.24 11.37 -3.02
CA LEU A 219 13.27 11.14 -4.09
C LEU A 219 13.00 12.42 -4.89
N MET A 220 12.82 13.56 -4.21
CA MET A 220 12.61 14.86 -4.86
C MET A 220 13.82 15.29 -5.70
N ASN A 221 15.04 15.08 -5.20
CA ASN A 221 16.26 15.39 -5.94
C ASN A 221 16.38 14.56 -7.22
N ARG A 222 16.08 13.25 -7.16
CA ARG A 222 16.10 12.37 -8.34
C ARG A 222 15.03 12.75 -9.35
N ALA A 223 13.83 13.07 -8.90
CA ALA A 223 12.75 13.52 -9.79
C ALA A 223 13.12 14.80 -10.54
N LYS A 224 13.79 15.76 -9.88
CA LYS A 224 14.29 16.98 -10.50
C LYS A 224 15.37 16.69 -11.55
N GLN A 225 16.38 15.88 -11.20
CA GLN A 225 17.45 15.50 -12.13
C GLN A 225 16.92 14.79 -13.39
N GLY A 226 15.96 13.88 -13.22
CA GLY A 226 15.33 13.17 -14.35
C GLY A 226 14.43 14.06 -15.23
N ALA A 227 13.92 15.18 -14.70
CA ALA A 227 13.19 16.18 -15.48
C ALA A 227 14.15 17.06 -16.30
N ASP A 228 15.27 17.47 -15.71
CA ASP A 228 16.29 18.30 -16.36
C ASP A 228 16.95 17.57 -17.54
N GLN A 229 17.25 16.27 -17.38
CA GLN A 229 17.82 15.43 -18.45
C GLN A 229 16.89 15.26 -19.65
N ARG A 230 15.57 15.16 -19.43
CA ARG A 230 14.57 15.05 -20.52
C ARG A 230 14.44 16.34 -21.32
N HIS A 231 14.57 17.51 -20.68
CA HIS A 231 14.52 18.80 -21.37
C HIS A 231 15.82 19.13 -22.14
N GLY A 232 16.97 18.59 -21.70
CA GLY A 232 18.25 18.74 -22.41
C GLY A 232 18.35 17.94 -23.70
N SER A 233 17.74 16.75 -23.76
CA SER A 233 17.78 15.88 -24.95
C SER A 233 16.83 16.27 -26.08
N GLN A 234 15.86 17.17 -25.85
CA GLN A 234 14.97 17.71 -26.89
C GLN A 234 15.54 18.95 -27.61
N LYS A 235 16.74 19.41 -27.24
CA LYS A 235 17.41 20.58 -27.85
C LYS A 235 18.59 20.23 -28.77
N LYS A 236 18.69 18.98 -29.21
CA LYS A 236 19.66 18.53 -30.23
C LYS A 236 18.90 17.91 -31.40
#